data_AF-A0A967L3F1-F1
#
_entry.id   AF-A0A967L3F1-F1
#
_cell.length_a   1.000
_cell.length_b   1.000
_cell.length_c   1.000
_cell.angle_alpha   90.00
_cell.angle_beta   90.00
_cell.angle_gamma   90.00
#
_symmetry.space_group_name_H-M   'P 1'
#
loop_
_entity.id
_entity.type
_entity.pdbx_description
1 polymer ?
#
loop_
_entity_poly.entity_id
_entity_poly.type
_entity_poly.pdbx_seq_one_letter_code
_entity_poly.pdbx_strand_id
1 'polypeptide(L)'
;GIRKAIEMFGPNPTSDQVRKAWETIKDFDMEGFLPPLTLSDKDHEGGGWVQVWQVQNKKFVPVTKYIRGYRDVINKMVRGH
;
A
#
# COMPACT_ATOMS: atom_id res chain seq x y z
N GLY A 1 7.47 3.25 -7.83
CA GLY A 1 8.46 3.94 -6.99
C GLY A 1 9.60 4.54 -7.81
N ILE A 2 10.61 3.74 -8.20
CA ILE A 2 11.83 4.24 -8.84
C ILE A 2 11.58 4.98 -10.17
N ARG A 3 10.71 4.46 -11.05
CA ARG A 3 10.33 5.18 -12.28
C ARG A 3 9.82 6.59 -11.99
N LYS A 4 8.91 6.72 -11.01
CA LYS A 4 8.35 8.00 -10.58
C LYS A 4 9.41 8.92 -9.98
N ALA A 5 10.40 8.36 -9.27
CA ALA A 5 11.54 9.13 -8.78
C ALA A 5 12.40 9.68 -9.93
N ILE A 6 12.62 8.89 -10.98
CA ILE A 6 13.35 9.33 -12.18
C ILE A 6 12.57 10.42 -12.93
N GLU A 7 11.25 10.25 -13.07
CA GLU A 7 10.37 11.26 -13.69
C GLU A 7 10.40 12.60 -12.92
N MET A 8 10.47 12.55 -11.59
CA MET A 8 10.45 13.74 -10.74
C MET A 8 11.82 14.41 -10.54
N PHE A 9 12.90 13.63 -10.49
CA PHE A 9 14.21 14.10 -10.03
C PHE A 9 15.35 13.85 -11.03
N GLY A 10 15.06 13.19 -12.15
CA GLY A 10 16.06 12.84 -13.17
C GLY A 10 16.79 11.52 -12.90
N PRO A 11 17.76 11.16 -13.75
CA PRO A 11 18.53 9.94 -13.61
C PRO A 11 19.36 9.94 -12.32
N ASN A 12 19.56 8.75 -11.73
CA ASN A 12 20.29 8.52 -10.48
C ASN A 12 19.73 9.29 -9.26
N PRO A 13 18.44 9.09 -8.90
CA PRO A 13 17.87 9.73 -7.73
C PRO A 13 18.53 9.24 -6.43
N THR A 14 18.67 10.13 -5.46
CA THR A 14 19.11 9.76 -4.10
C THR A 14 18.04 8.97 -3.35
N SER A 15 18.40 8.31 -2.26
CA SER A 15 17.43 7.58 -1.42
C SER A 15 16.30 8.47 -0.89
N ASP A 16 16.60 9.73 -0.53
CA ASP A 16 15.58 10.68 -0.07
C ASP A 16 14.62 11.10 -1.21
N GLN A 17 15.14 11.28 -2.42
CA GLN A 17 14.32 11.55 -3.61
C GLN A 17 13.43 10.36 -3.96
N VAL A 18 13.95 9.15 -3.84
CA VAL A 18 13.15 7.93 -4.00
C VAL A 18 12.04 7.91 -2.95
N ARG A 19 12.34 8.10 -1.67
CA ARG A 19 11.34 8.14 -0.59
C ARG A 19 10.23 9.15 -0.91
N LYS A 20 10.58 10.40 -1.22
CA LYS A 20 9.63 11.46 -1.60
C LYS A 20 8.74 11.04 -2.77
N ALA A 21 9.31 10.41 -3.79
CA ALA A 21 8.53 9.94 -4.93
C ALA A 21 7.53 8.84 -4.55
N TRP A 22 7.90 7.92 -3.64
CA TRP A 22 7.00 6.89 -3.12
C TRP A 22 5.84 7.48 -2.31
N GLU A 23 6.08 8.50 -1.50
CA GLU A 23 5.05 9.20 -0.70
C GLU A 23 3.98 9.91 -1.57
N THR A 24 4.25 10.09 -2.88
CA THR A 24 3.27 10.61 -3.86
C THR A 24 2.37 9.55 -4.49
N ILE A 25 2.53 8.27 -4.15
CA ILE A 25 1.69 7.19 -4.65
C ILE A 25 0.37 7.23 -3.89
N LYS A 26 -0.71 7.59 -4.60
CA LYS A 26 -2.08 7.67 -4.10
C LYS A 26 -2.96 6.76 -4.95
N ASP A 27 -3.87 6.06 -4.28
CA ASP A 27 -4.93 5.24 -4.88
C ASP A 27 -4.40 4.28 -5.96
N PHE A 28 -3.19 3.75 -5.76
CA PHE A 28 -2.61 2.79 -6.68
C PHE A 28 -3.37 1.48 -6.56
N ASP A 29 -3.98 1.05 -7.66
CA ASP A 29 -4.62 -0.25 -7.79
C ASP A 29 -3.96 -1.06 -8.92
N MET A 30 -4.28 -2.35 -8.96
CA MET A 30 -3.93 -3.23 -10.07
C MET A 30 -5.21 -3.80 -10.69
N GLU A 31 -6.12 -2.94 -11.14
CA GLU A 31 -7.39 -3.35 -11.77
C GLU A 31 -8.21 -4.28 -10.85
N GLY A 32 -8.20 -4.01 -9.54
CA GLY A 32 -8.88 -4.80 -8.53
C GLY A 32 -8.13 -6.05 -8.04
N PHE A 33 -6.96 -6.37 -8.62
CA PHE A 33 -6.09 -7.43 -8.09
C PHE A 33 -5.51 -7.07 -6.73
N LEU A 34 -5.19 -5.79 -6.51
CA LEU A 34 -4.79 -5.24 -5.21
C LEU A 34 -5.86 -4.27 -4.70
N PRO A 35 -6.00 -4.12 -3.38
CA PRO A 35 -6.75 -2.99 -2.81
C PRO A 35 -6.01 -1.69 -3.10
N PRO A 36 -6.70 -0.54 -3.16
CA PRO A 36 -6.06 0.75 -3.41
C PRO A 36 -5.05 1.07 -2.30
N LEU A 37 -3.81 1.36 -2.71
CA LEU A 37 -2.69 1.67 -1.84
C LEU A 37 -2.34 3.16 -1.90
N THR A 38 -2.24 3.77 -0.72
CA THR A 38 -1.90 5.19 -0.57
C THR A 38 -0.76 5.35 0.42
N LEU A 39 0.44 5.63 -0.08
CA LEU A 39 1.62 5.85 0.76
C LEU A 39 1.70 7.32 1.21
N SER A 40 2.28 7.55 2.39
CA SER A 40 2.57 8.89 2.91
C SER A 40 3.78 8.86 3.83
N ASP A 41 4.31 10.04 4.16
CA ASP A 41 5.36 10.24 5.17
C ASP A 41 5.02 9.60 6.54
N LYS A 42 3.73 9.48 6.85
CA LYS A 42 3.21 8.94 8.11
C LYS A 42 2.75 7.48 8.03
N ASP A 43 2.72 6.90 6.83
CA ASP A 43 2.21 5.54 6.57
C ASP A 43 2.91 4.97 5.31
N HIS A 44 4.00 4.23 5.54
CA HIS A 44 4.78 3.56 4.48
C HIS A 44 4.14 2.25 4.00
N GLU A 45 3.16 1.70 4.72
CA GLU A 45 2.42 0.52 4.28
C GLU A 45 1.31 0.94 3.30
N GLY A 46 0.60 2.03 3.60
CA GLY A 46 -0.44 2.61 2.75
C GLY A 46 -1.67 1.73 2.50
N GLY A 47 -1.69 0.54 3.10
CA GLY A 47 -2.70 -0.51 2.95
C GLY A 47 -3.31 -0.92 4.28
N GLY A 48 -2.97 -2.13 4.74
CA GLY A 48 -3.64 -2.82 5.87
C GLY A 48 -4.91 -3.54 5.48
N TRP A 49 -5.04 -3.85 4.19
CA TRP A 49 -6.20 -4.53 3.62
C TRP A 49 -5.96 -6.03 3.58
N VAL A 50 -6.95 -6.79 3.97
CA VAL A 50 -6.96 -8.25 3.89
C VAL A 50 -8.20 -8.71 3.15
N GLN A 51 -8.08 -9.84 2.47
CA GLN A 51 -9.20 -10.54 1.86
C GLN A 51 -9.10 -12.01 2.25
N VAL A 52 -10.22 -12.60 2.63
CA VAL A 52 -10.32 -14.03 2.92
C VAL A 52 -10.65 -14.78 1.64
N TRP A 53 -9.89 -15.83 1.38
CA TRP A 53 -10.05 -16.74 0.25
C TRP A 53 -10.36 -18.15 0.77
N GLN A 54 -11.25 -18.85 0.07
CA GLN A 54 -11.59 -20.23 0.35
C GLN A 54 -11.23 -21.11 -0.85
N VAL A 55 -10.74 -22.31 -0.59
CA VAL A 55 -10.59 -23.33 -1.64
C VAL A 55 -11.96 -23.95 -1.91
N GLN A 56 -12.50 -23.72 -3.11
CA GLN A 56 -13.74 -24.33 -3.59
C GLN A 56 -13.47 -24.98 -4.94
N ASN A 57 -13.84 -26.26 -5.10
CA ASN A 57 -13.63 -27.00 -6.35
C ASN A 57 -12.19 -26.89 -6.90
N LYS A 58 -11.19 -27.04 -6.03
CA LYS A 58 -9.75 -26.93 -6.35
C LYS A 58 -9.30 -25.54 -6.85
N LYS A 59 -10.07 -24.49 -6.61
CA LYS A 59 -9.73 -23.09 -6.96
C LYS A 59 -9.82 -22.19 -5.73
N PHE A 60 -9.00 -21.15 -5.69
CA PHE A 60 -9.13 -20.08 -4.71
C PHE A 60 -10.27 -19.14 -5.11
N VAL A 61 -11.24 -18.97 -4.22
CA VAL A 61 -12.40 -18.09 -4.43
C VAL A 61 -12.42 -17.05 -3.30
N PRO A 62 -12.42 -15.74 -3.60
CA PRO A 62 -12.56 -14.73 -2.56
C PRO A 62 -13.96 -14.81 -1.95
N VAL A 63 -14.06 -14.92 -0.63
CA VAL A 63 -15.34 -15.00 0.10
C VAL A 63 -15.68 -13.72 0.87
N THR A 64 -14.81 -12.72 0.79
CA THR A 64 -14.99 -11.38 1.36
C THR A 64 -14.55 -10.33 0.35
N LYS A 65 -15.04 -9.09 0.51
CA LYS A 65 -14.38 -7.91 -0.08
C LYS A 65 -13.09 -7.61 0.70
N TYR A 66 -12.29 -6.67 0.24
CA TYR A 66 -11.20 -6.15 1.05
C TYR A 66 -11.71 -5.54 2.36
N ILE A 67 -11.10 -5.94 3.46
CA ILE A 67 -11.41 -5.48 4.82
C ILE A 67 -10.16 -4.79 5.37
N ARG A 68 -10.34 -3.68 6.10
CA ARG A 68 -9.25 -2.96 6.75
C ARG A 68 -9.45 -2.99 8.27
N GLY A 69 -8.57 -3.68 8.98
CA GLY A 69 -8.68 -3.82 10.43
C GLY A 69 -8.05 -2.66 11.19
N TYR A 70 -8.84 -1.99 12.04
CA TYR A 70 -8.41 -1.18 13.21
C TYR A 70 -7.18 -0.28 13.00
N ARG A 71 -7.04 0.37 11.83
CA ARG A 71 -5.82 1.12 11.50
C ARG A 71 -5.60 2.32 12.43
N ASP A 72 -6.68 2.94 12.89
CA ASP A 72 -6.66 4.01 13.88
C ASP A 72 -6.17 3.53 15.26
N VAL A 73 -6.62 2.35 15.72
CA VAL A 73 -6.18 1.74 16.98
C VAL A 73 -4.71 1.33 16.90
N ILE A 74 -4.31 0.65 15.83
CA ILE A 74 -2.91 0.22 15.61
C ILE A 74 -2.00 1.45 15.55
N ASN A 75 -2.36 2.49 14.80
CA ASN A 75 -1.56 3.70 14.71
C ASN A 75 -1.41 4.42 16.06
N LYS A 76 -2.42 4.37 16.94
CA LYS A 76 -2.30 4.91 18.31
C LYS A 76 -1.29 4.12 19.14
N MET A 77 -1.25 2.80 19.01
CA MET A 77 -0.28 1.95 19.73
C MET A 77 1.15 2.17 19.22
N VAL A 78 1.35 2.24 17.90
CA VAL A 78 2.69 2.42 17.29
C VAL A 78 3.29 3.79 17.61
N ARG A 79 2.48 4.85 17.73
CA ARG A 79 2.95 6.22 18.03
C ARG A 79 3.14 6.49 19.53
N GLY A 80 2.68 5.59 20.39
CA GLY A 80 2.82 5.69 21.85
C GLY A 80 4.10 5.06 22.39
N HIS A 81 5.03 4.64 21.53
CA HIS A 81 6.33 4.07 21.86
C HIS A 81 7.44 4.92 21.25
#